data_AF-A0A925EXY2-F1
#
_entry.id   AF-A0A925EXY2-F1
#
_cell.length_a   1.000
_cell.length_b   1.000
_cell.length_c   1.000
_cell.angle_alpha   90.00
_cell.angle_beta   90.00
_cell.angle_gamma   90.00
#
_symmetry.space_group_name_H-M   'P 1'
#
loop_
_entity.id
_entity.type
_entity.pdbx_description
1 polymer ?
#
loop_
_entity_poly.entity_id
_entity_poly.type
_entity_poly.pdbx_seq_one_letter_code
_entity_poly.pdbx_strand_id
1 'polypeptide(L)'
;MIKFHEIKVGDYLVADNDGDKRIGEVTGLNGDEKQVCVDTGDQEFWYETSQLSPIPLDEEQLLNLKFNKEEHEDGTVKYLKGAFRIMLPRNGDFSKMEIWYRDERRHIMQPICVHQLQNHFHEMTKVLLNDESFN
;
A
#
# COMPACT_ATOMS: atom_id res chain seq x y z
N MET A 1 11.61 -11.23 2.34
CA MET A 1 11.09 -11.04 3.71
C MET A 1 10.94 -9.55 3.92
N ILE A 2 9.76 -9.10 4.34
CA ILE A 2 9.51 -7.69 4.64
C ILE A 2 10.34 -7.26 5.85
N LYS A 3 10.84 -6.02 5.88
CA LYS A 3 11.60 -5.53 7.03
C LYS A 3 10.65 -4.90 8.03
N PHE A 4 10.75 -5.28 9.31
CA PHE A 4 9.89 -4.76 10.38
C PHE A 4 9.79 -3.23 10.42
N HIS A 5 10.90 -2.51 10.19
CA HIS A 5 10.93 -1.05 10.24
C HIS A 5 10.16 -0.35 9.10
N GLU A 6 9.86 -1.09 8.02
CA GLU A 6 9.08 -0.61 6.86
C GLU A 6 7.57 -0.78 7.08
N ILE A 7 7.16 -1.53 8.11
CA ILE A 7 5.76 -1.76 8.44
C ILE A 7 5.26 -0.65 9.36
N LYS A 8 4.06 -0.14 9.09
CA LYS A 8 3.32 0.85 9.90
C LYS A 8 1.91 0.35 10.19
N VAL A 9 1.32 0.92 11.24
CA VAL A 9 -0.12 0.75 11.50
C VAL A 9 -0.91 1.33 10.33
N GLY A 10 -1.90 0.57 9.85
CA GLY A 10 -2.69 0.86 8.65
C GLY A 10 -2.15 0.22 7.36
N ASP A 11 -0.96 -0.42 7.38
CA ASP A 11 -0.44 -1.13 6.22
C ASP A 11 -1.23 -2.41 5.94
N TYR A 12 -1.35 -2.76 4.66
CA TYR A 12 -1.93 -4.03 4.21
C TYR A 12 -0.83 -5.03 3.88
N LEU A 13 -0.92 -6.20 4.51
CA LEU A 13 0.00 -7.32 4.34
C LEU A 13 -0.77 -8.62 4.16
N VAL A 14 -0.12 -9.62 3.59
CA VAL A 14 -0.61 -11.00 3.62
C VAL A 14 -0.05 -11.68 4.85
N ALA A 15 -0.93 -12.12 5.74
CA ALA A 15 -0.61 -12.97 6.88
C ALA A 15 -0.81 -14.44 6.51
N ASP A 16 0.16 -15.28 6.86
CA ASP A 16 0.16 -16.72 6.66
C ASP A 16 0.05 -17.45 8.01
N ASN A 17 -1.05 -18.15 8.22
CA ASN A 17 -1.27 -19.00 9.38
C ASN A 17 -1.37 -20.47 8.94
N ASP A 18 -0.27 -21.21 9.08
CA ASP A 18 -0.17 -22.62 8.67
C ASP A 18 -0.66 -22.91 7.24
N GLY A 19 -0.41 -21.98 6.31
CA GLY A 19 -0.78 -22.08 4.90
C GLY A 19 -2.11 -21.41 4.53
N ASP A 20 -2.91 -20.98 5.51
CA ASP A 20 -4.08 -20.12 5.25
C ASP A 20 -3.61 -18.66 5.13
N LYS A 21 -3.66 -18.13 3.90
CA LYS A 21 -3.18 -16.79 3.58
C LYS A 21 -4.34 -15.82 3.47
N ARG A 22 -4.29 -14.76 4.27
CA ARG A 22 -5.29 -13.70 4.32
C ARG A 22 -4.63 -12.35 4.18
N ILE A 23 -5.27 -11.43 3.47
CA ILE A 23 -4.90 -10.01 3.52
C ILE A 23 -5.50 -9.43 4.80
N GLY A 24 -4.74 -8.61 5.50
CA GLY A 24 -5.21 -7.89 6.67
C GLY A 24 -4.51 -6.56 6.87
N GLU A 25 -5.09 -5.76 7.75
CA GLU A 25 -4.58 -4.45 8.15
C GLU A 25 -3.71 -4.58 9.40
N VAL A 26 -2.56 -3.92 9.41
CA VAL A 26 -1.70 -3.84 10.59
C VAL A 26 -2.34 -2.92 11.62
N THR A 27 -2.70 -3.47 12.78
CA THR A 27 -3.32 -2.73 13.89
C THR A 27 -2.32 -2.40 15.01
N GLY A 28 -1.17 -3.10 15.05
CA GLY A 28 -0.19 -2.97 16.12
C GLY A 28 1.21 -3.45 15.76
N LEU A 29 2.21 -2.91 16.45
CA LEU A 29 3.62 -3.25 16.28
C LEU A 29 4.27 -3.49 17.65
N ASN A 30 4.89 -4.66 17.83
CA ASN A 30 5.67 -5.00 19.02
C ASN A 30 7.16 -4.98 18.63
N GLY A 31 7.86 -3.92 19.03
CA GLY A 31 9.27 -3.73 18.68
C GLY A 31 10.24 -4.67 19.40
N ASP A 32 9.89 -5.14 20.60
CA ASP A 32 10.75 -5.99 21.43
C ASP A 32 10.84 -7.41 20.85
N GLU A 33 9.69 -7.96 20.48
CA GLU A 33 9.58 -9.32 19.91
C GLU A 33 9.55 -9.31 18.38
N LYS A 34 9.49 -8.14 17.73
CA LYS A 34 9.37 -7.94 16.28
C LYS A 34 8.12 -8.60 15.67
N GLN A 35 7.04 -8.57 16.42
CA GLN A 35 5.73 -9.07 15.99
C GLN A 35 4.83 -7.95 15.49
N VAL A 36 3.93 -8.30 14.58
CA VAL A 36 2.99 -7.38 13.96
C VAL A 36 1.58 -7.91 14.21
N CYS A 37 0.72 -7.07 14.78
CA CYS A 37 -0.69 -7.39 14.94
C CYS A 37 -1.40 -7.11 13.61
N VAL A 38 -2.07 -8.10 13.04
CA VAL A 38 -2.79 -8.00 11.77
C VAL A 38 -4.23 -8.42 11.98
N ASP A 39 -5.16 -7.54 11.61
CA ASP A 39 -6.59 -7.82 11.55
C ASP A 39 -6.97 -8.24 10.12
N THR A 40 -7.44 -9.48 9.98
CA THR A 40 -7.88 -10.08 8.70
C THR A 40 -9.39 -9.92 8.46
N GLY A 41 -10.10 -9.21 9.33
CA GLY A 41 -11.55 -9.05 9.35
C GLY A 41 -12.29 -10.17 10.08
N ASP A 42 -11.74 -11.40 10.06
CA ASP A 42 -12.25 -12.54 10.83
C ASP A 42 -11.57 -12.63 12.21
N GLN A 43 -10.27 -12.32 12.27
CA GLN A 43 -9.42 -12.44 13.44
C GLN A 43 -8.30 -11.40 13.43
N GLU A 44 -7.93 -10.97 14.64
CA GLU A 44 -6.75 -10.16 14.92
C GLU A 44 -5.72 -11.01 15.68
N PHE A 45 -4.50 -11.11 15.14
CA PHE A 45 -3.45 -11.95 15.72
C PHE A 45 -2.06 -11.35 15.54
N TRP A 46 -1.12 -11.75 16.42
CA TRP A 46 0.28 -11.33 16.35
C TRP A 46 1.09 -12.31 15.50
N TYR A 47 1.68 -11.81 14.42
CA TYR A 47 2.47 -12.59 13.47
C TYR A 47 3.95 -12.23 13.56
N GLU A 48 4.79 -13.23 13.37
CA GLU A 48 6.21 -13.02 13.10
C GLU A 48 6.40 -12.45 11.68
N THR A 49 7.44 -11.62 11.48
CA THR A 49 7.73 -11.06 10.14
C THR A 49 7.95 -12.11 9.04
N SER A 50 8.34 -13.34 9.40
CA SER A 50 8.48 -14.46 8.46
C SER A 50 7.14 -15.02 7.98
N GLN A 51 6.05 -14.78 8.72
CA GLN A 51 4.68 -15.15 8.36
C GLN A 51 3.99 -14.05 7.54
N LEU A 52 4.66 -12.92 7.33
CA LEU A 52 4.12 -11.79 6.60
C LEU A 52 4.78 -11.67 5.23
N SER A 53 3.96 -11.39 4.23
CA SER A 53 4.44 -11.09 2.89
C SER A 53 3.81 -9.81 2.34
N PRO A 54 4.59 -9.01 1.59
CA PRO A 54 4.07 -7.79 1.00
C PRO A 54 3.17 -8.10 -0.18
N ILE A 55 2.20 -7.22 -0.43
CA ILE A 55 1.34 -7.27 -1.61
C ILE A 55 2.00 -6.41 -2.71
N PRO A 56 2.32 -6.97 -3.89
CA PRO A 56 2.82 -6.18 -5.01
C PRO A 56 1.82 -5.07 -5.39
N LEU A 57 2.31 -3.89 -5.73
CA LEU A 57 1.44 -2.84 -6.23
C LEU A 57 1.12 -3.07 -7.70
N ASP A 58 -0.16 -3.20 -8.01
CA ASP A 58 -0.70 -3.28 -9.36
C ASP A 58 -2.01 -2.49 -9.49
N GLU A 59 -2.64 -2.56 -10.66
CA GLU A 59 -3.91 -1.87 -10.92
C GLU A 59 -5.05 -2.37 -10.02
N GLU A 60 -5.13 -3.68 -9.76
CA GLU A 60 -6.19 -4.25 -8.93
C GLU A 60 -6.12 -3.66 -7.51
N GLN A 61 -4.92 -3.54 -6.94
CA GLN A 61 -4.73 -2.94 -5.62
C GLN A 61 -5.12 -1.45 -5.60
N LEU A 62 -4.81 -0.69 -6.65
CA LEU A 62 -5.24 0.72 -6.73
C LEU A 62 -6.77 0.86 -6.81
N LEU A 63 -7.44 -0.01 -7.56
CA LEU A 63 -8.89 -0.03 -7.66
C LEU A 63 -9.56 -0.45 -6.33
N ASN A 64 -8.98 -1.43 -5.63
CA ASN A 64 -9.44 -1.85 -4.30
C ASN A 64 -9.33 -0.70 -3.29
N LEU A 65 -8.24 0.07 -3.37
CA LEU A 65 -8.03 1.31 -2.61
C LEU A 65 -8.86 2.50 -3.13
N LYS A 66 -9.81 2.29 -4.05
CA LYS A 66 -10.74 3.30 -4.60
C LYS A 66 -10.06 4.46 -5.33
N PHE A 67 -8.94 4.20 -6.00
CA PHE A 67 -8.41 5.16 -6.96
C PHE A 67 -9.25 5.13 -8.26
N ASN A 68 -9.50 6.31 -8.82
CA ASN A 68 -10.11 6.46 -10.14
C ASN A 68 -9.03 6.46 -11.21
N LYS A 69 -9.23 5.70 -12.29
CA LYS A 69 -8.30 5.62 -13.41
C LYS A 69 -8.67 6.63 -14.50
N GLU A 70 -7.65 7.32 -15.01
CA GLU A 70 -7.72 8.16 -16.21
C GLU A 70 -6.61 7.71 -17.17
N GLU A 71 -6.98 7.36 -18.40
CA GLU A 71 -6.03 7.04 -19.46
C GLU A 71 -5.87 8.25 -20.39
N HIS A 72 -4.64 8.56 -20.79
CA HIS A 72 -4.32 9.65 -21.69
C HIS A 72 -3.97 9.14 -23.09
N GLU A 73 -4.17 9.98 -24.11
CA GLU A 73 -3.89 9.64 -25.52
C GLU A 73 -2.42 9.34 -25.79
N ASP A 74 -1.50 9.87 -24.98
CA ASP A 74 -0.06 9.62 -25.07
C ASP A 74 0.37 8.26 -24.46
N GLY A 75 -0.58 7.50 -23.91
CA GLY A 75 -0.36 6.19 -23.31
C GLY A 75 -0.03 6.23 -21.81
N THR A 76 0.14 7.43 -21.23
CA THR A 76 0.28 7.56 -19.77
C THR A 76 -1.04 7.26 -19.07
N VAL A 77 -0.94 6.79 -17.83
CA VAL A 77 -2.12 6.46 -17.01
C VAL A 77 -2.01 7.12 -15.66
N LYS A 78 -3.11 7.69 -15.21
CA LYS A 78 -3.21 8.43 -13.96
C LYS A 78 -4.24 7.79 -13.05
N TYR A 79 -3.91 7.69 -11.78
CA TYR A 79 -4.81 7.23 -10.73
C TYR A 79 -5.02 8.34 -9.70
N LEU A 80 -6.27 8.56 -9.31
CA LEU A 80 -6.69 9.70 -8.51
C LEU A 80 -7.49 9.24 -7.27
N LYS A 81 -7.10 9.72 -6.09
CA LYS A 81 -7.89 9.61 -4.84
C LYS A 81 -7.84 10.94 -4.10
N GLY A 82 -8.97 11.65 -4.02
CA GLY A 82 -9.03 13.02 -3.49
C GLY A 82 -8.10 13.98 -4.26
N ALA A 83 -7.07 14.52 -3.59
CA ALA A 83 -6.02 15.34 -4.21
C ALA A 83 -4.70 14.57 -4.47
N PHE A 84 -4.61 13.31 -4.06
CA PHE A 84 -3.45 12.46 -4.29
C PHE A 84 -3.49 11.86 -5.69
N ARG A 85 -2.35 11.81 -6.36
CA ARG A 85 -2.23 11.31 -7.72
C ARG A 85 -1.05 10.34 -7.84
N ILE A 86 -1.23 9.36 -8.71
CA ILE A 86 -0.19 8.44 -9.17
C ILE A 86 -0.19 8.52 -10.69
N MET A 87 0.98 8.60 -11.31
CA MET A 87 1.13 8.62 -12.76
C MET A 87 2.12 7.54 -13.19
N LEU A 88 1.67 6.69 -14.10
CA LEU A 88 2.46 5.67 -14.74
C LEU A 88 2.86 6.13 -16.16
N PRO A 89 4.09 5.81 -16.60
CA PRO A 89 4.52 6.12 -17.97
C PRO A 89 3.75 5.33 -19.02
N ARG A 90 3.19 4.17 -18.65
CA ARG A 90 2.39 3.31 -19.50
C ARG A 90 1.39 2.51 -18.66
N ASN A 91 0.24 2.18 -19.24
CA ASN A 91 -0.75 1.31 -18.64
C ASN A 91 -0.13 -0.02 -18.18
N GLY A 92 -0.31 -0.36 -16.89
CA GLY A 92 0.24 -1.56 -16.27
C GLY A 92 1.74 -1.54 -15.96
N ASP A 93 2.47 -0.47 -16.25
CA ASP A 93 3.91 -0.36 -15.95
C ASP A 93 4.15 0.34 -14.61
N PHE A 94 4.24 -0.45 -13.53
CA PHE A 94 4.56 0.01 -12.17
C PHE A 94 6.06 0.00 -11.87
N SER A 95 6.93 -0.17 -12.87
CA SER A 95 8.39 -0.18 -12.65
C SER A 95 8.93 1.18 -12.22
N LYS A 96 8.28 2.25 -12.68
CA LYS A 96 8.55 3.65 -12.32
C LYS A 96 7.24 4.41 -12.29
N MET A 97 7.09 5.32 -11.32
CA MET A 97 5.91 6.16 -11.21
C MET A 97 6.21 7.49 -10.55
N GLU A 98 5.36 8.48 -10.81
CA GLU A 98 5.35 9.74 -10.08
C GLU A 98 4.13 9.76 -9.16
N ILE A 99 4.34 10.15 -7.90
CA ILE A 99 3.25 10.39 -6.95
C ILE A 99 3.27 11.85 -6.51
N TRP A 100 2.09 12.43 -6.31
CA TRP A 100 2.01 13.79 -5.80
C TRP A 100 0.77 14.07 -4.97
N TYR A 101 0.92 15.05 -4.08
CA TYR A 101 -0.15 15.59 -3.25
C TYR A 101 0.11 17.08 -3.06
N ARG A 102 -0.79 17.92 -3.60
CA ARG A 102 -0.62 19.38 -3.65
C ARG A 102 0.71 19.74 -4.33
N ASP A 103 1.63 20.38 -3.60
CA ASP A 103 2.92 20.84 -4.12
C ASP A 103 4.04 19.79 -3.94
N GLU A 104 3.83 18.74 -3.15
CA GLU A 104 4.83 17.70 -2.94
C GLU A 104 4.75 16.64 -4.04
N ARG A 105 5.90 16.34 -4.65
CA ARG A 105 6.06 15.32 -5.69
C ARG A 105 7.21 14.38 -5.35
N ARG A 106 7.05 13.09 -5.67
CA ARG A 106 8.09 12.08 -5.49
C ARG A 106 8.18 11.22 -6.74
N HIS A 107 9.42 10.90 -7.13
CA HIS A 107 9.70 9.95 -8.21
C HIS A 107 10.08 8.61 -7.62
N ILE A 108 9.28 7.59 -7.93
CA ILE A 108 9.51 6.22 -7.51
C ILE A 108 10.19 5.50 -8.69
N MET A 109 11.46 5.15 -8.49
CA MET A 109 12.33 4.66 -9.57
C MET A 109 12.44 3.12 -9.63
N GLN A 110 11.69 2.43 -8.77
CA GLN A 110 11.66 0.97 -8.67
C GLN A 110 10.24 0.50 -8.30
N PRO A 111 9.86 -0.75 -8.63
CA PRO A 111 8.60 -1.32 -8.17
C PRO A 111 8.48 -1.25 -6.64
N ILE A 112 7.28 -0.93 -6.15
CA ILE A 112 6.97 -0.92 -4.73
C ILE A 112 5.79 -1.85 -4.42
N CYS A 113 5.59 -2.13 -3.15
CA CYS A 113 4.45 -2.89 -2.63
C CYS A 113 3.38 -1.95 -2.06
N VAL A 114 2.18 -2.47 -1.80
CA VAL A 114 1.04 -1.71 -1.29
C VAL A 114 1.38 -0.94 0.00
N HIS A 115 1.97 -1.59 0.99
CA HIS A 115 2.40 -0.92 2.24
C HIS A 115 3.33 0.27 2.02
N GLN A 116 4.21 0.22 1.01
CA GLN A 116 5.11 1.33 0.70
C GLN A 116 4.35 2.51 0.08
N LEU A 117 3.33 2.23 -0.74
CA LEU A 117 2.42 3.26 -1.24
C LEU A 117 1.61 3.86 -0.08
N GLN A 118 1.08 3.05 0.82
CA GLN A 118 0.33 3.49 2.00
C GLN A 118 1.20 4.39 2.89
N ASN A 119 2.46 4.03 3.08
CA ASN A 119 3.42 4.84 3.82
C ASN A 119 3.73 6.17 3.14
N HIS A 120 3.99 6.18 1.82
CA HIS A 120 4.15 7.44 1.08
C HIS A 120 2.90 8.33 1.16
N PHE A 121 1.72 7.73 1.02
CA PHE A 121 0.46 8.42 1.14
C PHE A 121 0.28 9.03 2.53
N HIS A 122 0.53 8.27 3.59
CA HIS A 122 0.44 8.75 4.96
C HIS A 122 1.46 9.85 5.26
N GLU A 123 2.69 9.71 4.78
CA GLU A 123 3.73 10.73 4.94
C GLU A 123 3.32 12.07 4.32
N MET A 124 2.68 12.04 3.14
CA MET A 124 2.26 13.22 2.37
C MET A 124 0.93 13.82 2.85
N THR A 125 0.00 12.99 3.30
CA THR A 125 -1.39 13.42 3.63
C THR A 125 -1.69 13.45 5.12
N LYS A 126 -0.92 12.73 5.94
CA LYS A 126 -1.20 12.40 7.35
C LYS A 126 -2.50 11.61 7.57
N VAL A 127 -3.01 10.97 6.52
CA VAL A 127 -4.20 10.10 6.53
C VAL A 127 -3.78 8.68 6.15
N LEU A 128 -4.40 7.66 6.73
CA LEU A 128 -4.16 6.27 6.34
C LEU A 128 -4.75 6.02 4.95
N LEU A 129 -4.11 5.16 4.16
CA LEU A 129 -4.63 4.77 2.86
C LEU A 129 -5.36 3.43 2.97
N ASN A 130 -6.69 3.48 3.00
CA ASN A 130 -7.59 2.34 2.99
C ASN A 130 -8.71 2.53 1.95
N ASP A 131 -9.62 1.57 1.88
CA ASP A 131 -10.78 1.57 0.98
C ASP A 131 -11.89 2.56 1.40
N GLU A 132 -11.82 3.11 2.61
CA GLU A 132 -12.76 4.12 3.12
C GLU A 132 -12.28 5.58 2.96
N SER A 133 -10.98 5.81 2.81
CA SER A 133 -10.40 7.15 2.93
C SER A 133 -10.69 8.05 1.70
N PHE A 134 -11.04 9.31 1.98
CA PHE A 134 -11.40 10.38 1.02
C PHE A 134 -12.80 10.27 0.38
N ASN A 135 -13.83 10.53 1.19
CA ASN A 135 -15.03 11.24 0.76
C ASN A 135 -14.88 12.74 1.02
#